data_AF-A0AAW3ZJP6-F1
#
_entry.id   AF-A0AAW3ZJP6-F1
#
_cell.length_a   1.000
_cell.length_b   1.000
_cell.length_c   1.000
_cell.angle_alpha   90.00
_cell.angle_beta   90.00
_cell.angle_gamma   90.00
#
_symmetry.space_group_name_H-M   'P 1'
#
loop_
_entity.id
_entity.type
_entity.pdbx_description
1 polymer ?
#
loop_
_entity_poly.entity_id
_entity_poly.type
_entity_poly.pdbx_seq_one_letter_code
_entity_poly.pdbx_strand_id
1 'polypeptide(L)'
;MRSVFTRGMVLAGMIAFSSSASMAGSESSAKPDADGTHAQMSGYRLPAAKTRQQAFATMGELHAWLNGLTLGIEKGGGIELPLRGTERKMLGLDCDDCAPLQADERRHLVGIAQPINLRVDFAEISWAKRDAEKTLADGQLRRLASGDWVWRLRLSSPGAAGLRVALSEVDLPRHAALYVYNSRGEAFGPYVGRGAKGSGQWVTNMLSGDELFLQLVMRTPAKGEFAPRFRIDDLGHISARFELARQLNATYSAGKLHCTQGIDNAGCVENAECFNNNDFGALSDARNAVGAMLFRSGGGYYICSGGLIANAANAPLFLTANHCISKGNEANSLEVYWNHTTSCGTRQCAGAWEVQGRATEVGAAILASGRSGDFTLLQLNSTLPQGAFAMGWNSTPVANAGNTQLFRVSHPQGAPQAFSIQTVNTTAGTCGTLPRGNYIYSTDQLGATEGGSSGSPVMNAAGEIVGQLYGACGSNLNDVCDAGSNRTVDGAFANYFSSVEQHLTGGSEPPPPGGGFSLTASGSKDKGKWVGNLAWSGSSASQIDVYREGAKIATVANSGGFVDVTDFRGGGSLTYQVCAAGTSTCSNESTASF
;
A
#
# COMPACT_ATOMS: atom_id res chain seq x y z
N MET A 1 -48.27 -69.77 30.96
CA MET A 1 -48.38 -68.75 32.03
C MET A 1 -47.34 -67.65 31.76
N ARG A 2 -47.74 -66.39 32.00
CA ARG A 2 -47.02 -65.08 31.97
C ARG A 2 -45.49 -65.12 32.21
N SER A 3 -44.61 -64.19 31.81
CA SER A 3 -44.55 -62.95 30.98
C SER A 3 -43.06 -62.45 31.00
N VAL A 4 -42.79 -61.24 30.44
CA VAL A 4 -41.58 -60.35 30.55
C VAL A 4 -40.38 -60.75 29.62
N PHE A 5 -39.65 -59.89 28.88
CA PHE A 5 -39.26 -58.46 28.96
C PHE A 5 -39.05 -57.80 27.56
N THR A 6 -39.26 -56.48 27.49
CA THR A 6 -39.17 -55.60 26.31
C THR A 6 -37.82 -54.88 26.19
N ARG A 7 -37.43 -54.54 24.94
CA ARG A 7 -36.17 -53.92 24.50
C ARG A 7 -35.98 -52.46 24.95
N GLY A 8 -34.73 -52.08 25.26
CA GLY A 8 -34.28 -50.69 25.43
C GLY A 8 -33.57 -50.15 24.19
N MET A 9 -33.85 -48.89 23.85
CA MET A 9 -33.31 -48.12 22.73
C MET A 9 -32.81 -46.78 23.31
N VAL A 10 -31.56 -46.39 23.02
CA VAL A 10 -30.93 -45.15 23.52
C VAL A 10 -31.09 -44.04 22.49
N LEU A 11 -31.59 -42.88 22.95
CA LEU A 11 -31.89 -41.68 22.17
C LEU A 11 -30.79 -40.62 22.36
N ALA A 12 -30.36 -39.98 21.27
CA ALA A 12 -29.44 -38.85 21.26
C ALA A 12 -30.14 -37.53 21.63
N GLY A 13 -29.51 -36.72 22.50
CA GLY A 13 -30.01 -35.40 22.91
C GLY A 13 -29.35 -34.25 22.15
N MET A 14 -30.15 -33.45 21.44
CA MET A 14 -29.81 -32.10 20.99
C MET A 14 -30.21 -31.09 22.09
N ILE A 15 -29.28 -30.22 22.47
CA ILE A 15 -29.53 -29.11 23.41
C ILE A 15 -29.70 -27.83 22.58
N ALA A 16 -30.92 -27.28 22.59
CA ALA A 16 -31.22 -25.93 22.13
C ALA A 16 -31.22 -24.98 23.33
N PHE A 17 -30.41 -23.92 23.29
CA PHE A 17 -30.54 -22.79 24.21
C PHE A 17 -31.20 -21.62 23.49
N SER A 18 -32.39 -21.26 23.97
CA SER A 18 -33.06 -20.00 23.68
C SER A 18 -32.66 -18.98 24.75
N SER A 19 -32.34 -17.75 24.36
CA SER A 19 -32.36 -16.62 25.29
C SER A 19 -32.86 -15.38 24.56
N SER A 20 -34.12 -15.05 24.82
CA SER A 20 -34.70 -13.73 24.63
C SER A 20 -34.07 -12.76 25.62
N ALA A 21 -33.45 -11.69 25.11
CA ALA A 21 -33.04 -10.54 25.92
C ALA A 21 -33.79 -9.30 25.42
N SER A 22 -34.60 -8.72 26.30
CA SER A 22 -35.37 -7.50 26.10
C SER A 22 -34.43 -6.30 25.89
N MET A 23 -34.68 -5.52 24.84
CA MET A 23 -34.09 -4.18 24.69
C MET A 23 -34.76 -3.22 25.68
N ALA A 24 -34.06 -2.91 26.77
CA ALA A 24 -34.33 -1.73 27.57
C ALA A 24 -33.33 -0.64 27.15
N GLY A 25 -33.86 0.50 26.71
CA GLY A 25 -33.07 1.64 26.25
C GLY A 25 -32.21 2.24 27.36
N SER A 26 -30.97 2.56 27.01
CA SER A 26 -30.21 3.61 27.68
C SER A 26 -29.67 4.55 26.61
N GLU A 27 -30.11 5.81 26.67
CA GLU A 27 -29.51 6.89 25.89
C GLU A 27 -28.07 7.06 26.35
N SER A 28 -27.11 6.53 25.58
CA SER A 28 -25.70 6.80 25.83
C SER A 28 -25.29 8.08 25.08
N SER A 29 -25.02 9.13 25.85
CA SER A 29 -24.29 10.31 25.37
C SER A 29 -22.93 9.88 24.82
N ALA A 30 -22.60 10.33 23.60
CA ALA A 30 -21.35 10.03 22.92
C ALA A 30 -20.14 10.38 23.81
N LYS A 31 -19.26 9.40 24.08
CA LYS A 31 -17.91 9.66 24.59
C LYS A 31 -16.93 9.64 23.41
N PRO A 32 -15.98 10.59 23.33
CA PRO A 32 -14.89 10.53 22.35
C PRO A 32 -13.99 9.32 22.58
N ASP A 33 -13.32 8.86 21.52
CA ASP A 33 -12.26 7.85 21.61
C ASP A 33 -11.06 8.35 22.43
N ALA A 34 -10.18 7.44 22.82
CA ALA A 34 -9.05 7.72 23.73
C ALA A 34 -8.06 8.79 23.23
N ASP A 35 -8.11 9.15 21.94
CA ASP A 35 -7.31 10.19 21.30
C ASP A 35 -8.10 11.48 20.97
N GLY A 36 -9.42 11.51 21.17
CA GLY A 36 -10.29 12.66 20.92
C GLY A 36 -10.52 13.02 19.44
N THR A 37 -10.19 12.16 18.47
CA THR A 37 -10.16 12.55 17.04
C THR A 37 -11.46 12.29 16.27
N HIS A 38 -12.28 11.31 16.67
CA HIS A 38 -13.52 10.95 15.97
C HIS A 38 -14.73 10.85 16.91
N ALA A 39 -15.89 11.30 16.43
CA ALA A 39 -17.14 11.07 17.14
C ALA A 39 -17.59 9.63 16.87
N GLN A 40 -17.72 8.81 17.92
CA GLN A 40 -18.27 7.46 17.80
C GLN A 40 -19.59 7.50 17.04
N MET A 41 -19.62 6.88 15.87
CA MET A 41 -20.87 6.59 15.15
C MET A 41 -21.75 5.73 16.04
N SER A 42 -23.07 5.93 16.02
CA SER A 42 -23.94 5.17 16.92
C SER A 42 -23.87 3.66 16.57
N GLY A 43 -23.38 2.84 17.51
CA GLY A 43 -23.53 1.38 17.46
C GLY A 43 -22.40 0.54 16.85
N TYR A 44 -21.29 1.10 16.36
CA TYR A 44 -20.16 0.28 15.92
C TYR A 44 -18.80 0.87 16.32
N ARG A 45 -18.00 0.08 17.05
CA ARG A 45 -16.57 0.31 17.27
C ARG A 45 -15.82 -0.82 16.61
N LEU A 46 -14.92 -0.50 15.68
CA LEU A 46 -13.98 -1.48 15.15
C LEU A 46 -12.99 -1.84 16.26
N PRO A 47 -12.95 -3.09 16.73
CA PRO A 47 -11.87 -3.52 17.60
C PRO A 47 -10.54 -3.43 16.83
N ALA A 48 -9.46 -3.04 17.50
CA ALA A 48 -8.13 -3.22 16.95
C ALA A 48 -7.88 -4.73 16.78
N ALA A 49 -7.99 -5.24 15.56
CA ALA A 49 -7.70 -6.63 15.27
C ALA A 49 -6.20 -6.90 15.50
N LYS A 50 -5.88 -7.83 16.40
CA LYS A 50 -4.50 -8.19 16.74
C LYS A 50 -4.03 -9.50 16.10
N THR A 51 -4.98 -10.32 15.63
CA THR A 51 -4.70 -11.62 15.00
C THR A 51 -5.44 -11.78 13.66
N ARG A 52 -5.01 -12.75 12.85
CA ARG A 52 -5.62 -13.09 11.55
C ARG A 52 -7.12 -13.41 11.66
N GLN A 53 -7.49 -14.27 12.62
CA GLN A 53 -8.89 -14.65 12.84
C GLN A 53 -9.75 -13.47 13.30
N GLN A 54 -9.17 -12.56 14.10
CA GLN A 54 -9.85 -11.34 14.53
C GLN A 54 -10.08 -10.39 13.37
N ALA A 55 -9.15 -10.25 12.42
CA ALA A 55 -9.34 -9.41 11.24
C ALA A 55 -10.49 -9.91 10.36
N PHE A 56 -10.58 -11.21 10.10
CA PHE A 56 -11.70 -11.81 9.37
C PHE A 56 -13.05 -11.67 10.10
N ALA A 57 -13.08 -11.95 11.41
CA ALA A 57 -14.29 -11.76 12.21
C ALA A 57 -14.74 -10.30 12.22
N THR A 58 -13.80 -9.37 12.37
CA THR A 58 -14.06 -7.92 12.34
C THR A 58 -14.62 -7.49 10.98
N MET A 59 -14.06 -8.00 9.88
CA MET A 59 -14.58 -7.75 8.53
C MET A 59 -16.01 -8.29 8.36
N GLY A 60 -16.30 -9.50 8.83
CA GLY A 60 -17.64 -10.08 8.78
C GLY A 60 -18.66 -9.33 9.63
N GLU A 61 -18.27 -8.86 10.82
CA GLU A 61 -19.10 -8.01 11.68
C GLU A 61 -19.37 -6.65 11.04
N LEU A 62 -18.34 -6.01 10.46
CA LEU A 62 -18.48 -4.76 9.71
C LEU A 62 -19.44 -4.94 8.53
N HIS A 63 -19.26 -6.01 7.76
CA HIS A 63 -20.10 -6.35 6.62
C HIS A 63 -21.57 -6.54 7.04
N ALA A 64 -21.81 -7.30 8.10
CA ALA A 64 -23.16 -7.51 8.64
C ALA A 64 -23.80 -6.20 9.11
N TRP A 65 -23.04 -5.35 9.81
CA TRP A 65 -23.51 -4.03 10.24
C TRP A 65 -23.87 -3.15 9.03
N LEU A 66 -22.97 -2.99 8.06
CA LEU A 66 -23.20 -2.18 6.85
C LEU A 66 -24.43 -2.62 6.07
N ASN A 67 -24.64 -3.94 5.91
CA ASN A 67 -25.83 -4.47 5.25
C ASN A 67 -27.10 -4.16 6.04
N GLY A 68 -27.09 -4.31 7.36
CA GLY A 68 -28.23 -4.00 8.23
C GLY A 68 -28.70 -2.55 8.10
N LEU A 69 -27.78 -1.60 7.89
CA LEU A 69 -28.11 -0.18 7.72
C LEU A 69 -28.90 0.12 6.42
N THR A 70 -28.89 -0.80 5.46
CA THR A 70 -29.42 -0.56 4.11
C THR A 70 -30.65 -1.39 3.78
N LEU A 71 -31.22 -2.08 4.77
CA LEU A 71 -32.45 -2.84 4.61
C LEU A 71 -33.60 -1.94 4.10
N GLY A 72 -34.06 -2.21 2.88
CA GLY A 72 -35.11 -1.44 2.21
C GLY A 72 -34.62 -0.33 1.27
N ILE A 73 -33.31 -0.07 1.17
CA ILE A 73 -32.72 0.71 0.07
C ILE A 73 -32.79 -0.18 -1.18
N GLU A 74 -33.69 0.13 -2.13
CA GLU A 74 -33.81 -0.65 -3.38
C GLU A 74 -32.44 -0.82 -4.04
N LYS A 75 -32.18 -1.98 -4.66
CA LYS A 75 -31.00 -2.17 -5.52
C LYS A 75 -31.04 -1.30 -6.79
N GLY A 76 -32.08 -0.48 -6.95
CA GLY A 76 -32.33 0.36 -8.13
C GLY A 76 -31.50 1.63 -8.12
N GLY A 77 -30.40 1.62 -8.89
CA GLY A 77 -29.49 2.74 -9.06
C GLY A 77 -28.05 2.33 -8.78
N GLY A 78 -27.17 2.66 -9.73
CA GLY A 78 -25.75 2.31 -9.68
C GLY A 78 -25.09 2.58 -11.02
N ILE A 79 -23.76 2.59 -11.02
CA ILE A 79 -22.96 2.83 -12.22
C ILE A 79 -22.34 1.50 -12.63
N GLU A 80 -22.67 1.03 -13.82
CA GLU A 80 -22.04 -0.13 -14.45
C GLU A 80 -21.07 0.33 -15.54
N LEU A 81 -19.83 -0.15 -15.49
CA LEU A 81 -18.75 0.22 -16.39
C LEU A 81 -18.19 -1.03 -17.08
N PRO A 82 -18.78 -1.52 -18.19
CA PRO A 82 -18.17 -2.60 -18.96
C PRO A 82 -16.84 -2.13 -19.59
N LEU A 83 -15.87 -3.05 -19.69
CA LEU A 83 -14.63 -2.77 -20.42
C LEU A 83 -14.90 -2.49 -21.90
N ARG A 84 -14.24 -1.47 -22.44
CA ARG A 84 -14.19 -1.18 -23.88
C ARG A 84 -13.32 -2.21 -24.59
N GLY A 85 -13.52 -2.41 -25.90
CA GLY A 85 -12.72 -3.37 -26.67
C GLY A 85 -11.20 -3.11 -26.63
N THR A 86 -10.77 -1.85 -26.54
CA THR A 86 -9.35 -1.49 -26.35
C THR A 86 -8.83 -1.90 -24.97
N GLU A 87 -9.63 -1.73 -23.92
CA GLU A 87 -9.27 -2.09 -22.54
C GLU A 87 -9.21 -3.62 -22.38
N ARG A 88 -10.15 -4.34 -23.01
CA ARG A 88 -10.12 -5.81 -23.09
C ARG A 88 -8.86 -6.33 -23.76
N LYS A 89 -8.42 -5.71 -24.86
CA LYS A 89 -7.15 -6.03 -25.53
C LYS A 89 -5.93 -5.74 -24.67
N MET A 90 -5.90 -4.62 -23.96
CA MET A 90 -4.82 -4.30 -23.01
C MET A 90 -4.70 -5.35 -21.91
N LEU A 91 -5.81 -5.95 -21.49
CA LEU A 91 -5.83 -7.04 -20.51
C LEU A 91 -5.66 -8.43 -21.13
N GLY A 92 -5.44 -8.54 -22.44
CA GLY A 92 -5.30 -9.82 -23.14
C GLY A 92 -6.58 -10.67 -23.13
N LEU A 93 -7.77 -10.07 -22.99
CA LEU A 93 -9.05 -10.77 -22.97
C LEU A 93 -9.64 -11.04 -24.36
N ASP A 94 -9.29 -10.21 -25.37
CA ASP A 94 -9.87 -10.25 -26.72
C ASP A 94 -8.79 -10.27 -27.82
N CYS A 95 -8.09 -11.39 -27.96
CA CYS A 95 -7.18 -11.61 -29.09
C CYS A 95 -6.88 -13.09 -29.30
N ASP A 96 -7.11 -13.57 -30.53
CA ASP A 96 -6.80 -14.94 -30.95
C ASP A 96 -5.29 -15.20 -31.06
N ASP A 97 -4.48 -14.13 -31.22
CA ASP A 97 -3.01 -14.15 -31.35
C ASP A 97 -2.38 -12.91 -30.66
N CYS A 98 -2.72 -12.60 -29.40
CA CYS A 98 -1.85 -11.67 -28.68
C CYS A 98 -0.48 -12.35 -28.55
N ALA A 99 0.55 -11.77 -29.19
CA ALA A 99 1.91 -11.90 -28.68
C ALA A 99 1.83 -11.72 -27.15
N PRO A 100 2.51 -12.56 -26.35
CA PRO A 100 2.55 -12.35 -24.91
C PRO A 100 2.84 -10.87 -24.70
N LEU A 101 1.96 -10.17 -23.96
CA LEU A 101 2.16 -8.74 -23.66
C LEU A 101 3.63 -8.63 -23.28
N GLN A 102 4.35 -7.82 -24.06
CA GLN A 102 5.79 -7.99 -24.23
C GLN A 102 6.47 -8.12 -22.87
N ALA A 103 7.52 -8.95 -22.81
CA ALA A 103 8.39 -9.11 -21.64
C ALA A 103 9.03 -7.78 -21.14
N ASP A 104 8.66 -6.63 -21.73
CA ASP A 104 9.10 -5.28 -21.42
C ASP A 104 8.12 -4.47 -20.55
N GLU A 105 6.95 -5.00 -20.18
CA GLU A 105 6.10 -4.44 -19.13
C GLU A 105 6.84 -4.56 -17.79
N ARG A 106 7.76 -3.62 -17.52
CA ARG A 106 8.55 -3.56 -16.27
C ARG A 106 7.63 -3.63 -15.04
N ARG A 107 6.43 -3.05 -15.15
CA ARG A 107 5.31 -3.26 -14.23
C ARG A 107 4.26 -4.14 -14.88
N HIS A 108 3.81 -5.18 -14.19
CA HIS A 108 2.84 -6.12 -14.73
C HIS A 108 1.42 -5.56 -14.64
N LEU A 109 0.80 -5.25 -15.79
CA LEU A 109 -0.56 -4.70 -15.85
C LEU A 109 -1.59 -5.79 -15.55
N VAL A 110 -2.47 -5.52 -14.58
CA VAL A 110 -3.55 -6.44 -14.18
C VAL A 110 -4.94 -5.83 -14.20
N GLY A 111 -5.04 -4.51 -14.33
CA GLY A 111 -6.33 -3.83 -14.29
C GLY A 111 -6.33 -2.45 -14.93
N ILE A 112 -7.52 -1.91 -15.14
CA ILE A 112 -7.77 -0.64 -15.82
C ILE A 112 -8.56 0.28 -14.89
N ALA A 113 -8.16 1.55 -14.80
CA ALA A 113 -8.92 2.59 -14.13
C ALA A 113 -9.99 3.14 -15.08
N GLN A 114 -11.26 2.83 -14.84
CA GLN A 114 -12.39 3.27 -15.64
C GLN A 114 -12.95 4.59 -15.08
N PRO A 115 -12.80 5.74 -15.78
CA PRO A 115 -13.19 7.03 -15.24
C PRO A 115 -14.70 7.13 -14.98
N ILE A 116 -15.06 7.67 -13.82
CA ILE A 116 -16.44 8.01 -13.43
C ILE A 116 -16.58 9.53 -13.35
N ASN A 117 -15.64 10.22 -12.68
CA ASN A 117 -15.64 11.68 -12.47
C ASN A 117 -16.95 12.24 -11.84
N LEU A 118 -17.49 11.52 -10.86
CA LEU A 118 -18.75 11.91 -10.19
C LEU A 118 -18.45 12.65 -8.88
N ARG A 119 -18.90 13.90 -8.78
CA ARG A 119 -18.84 14.67 -7.53
C ARG A 119 -20.02 14.32 -6.64
N VAL A 120 -19.75 14.07 -5.36
CA VAL A 120 -20.74 13.82 -4.31
C VAL A 120 -20.60 14.91 -3.25
N ASP A 121 -21.59 15.79 -3.16
CA ASP A 121 -21.58 16.94 -2.26
C ASP A 121 -22.85 16.99 -1.42
N PHE A 122 -22.71 16.78 -0.12
CA PHE A 122 -23.83 16.73 0.81
C PHE A 122 -24.26 18.12 1.29
N ALA A 123 -23.57 19.20 0.92
CA ALA A 123 -23.99 20.56 1.21
C ALA A 123 -25.32 20.92 0.51
N GLU A 124 -25.67 20.21 -0.56
CA GLU A 124 -26.91 20.38 -1.32
C GLU A 124 -28.14 19.74 -0.63
N ILE A 125 -27.93 19.03 0.49
CA ILE A 125 -29.01 18.34 1.20
C ILE A 125 -29.67 19.25 2.23
N SER A 126 -31.00 19.34 2.15
CA SER A 126 -31.81 19.97 3.19
C SER A 126 -32.11 18.98 4.30
N TRP A 127 -31.37 19.08 5.40
CA TRP A 127 -31.46 18.18 6.56
C TRP A 127 -32.74 18.32 7.40
N ALA A 128 -33.57 19.33 7.13
CA ALA A 128 -34.76 19.65 7.91
C ALA A 128 -35.97 18.73 7.63
N LYS A 129 -35.99 18.03 6.48
CA LYS A 129 -37.07 17.09 6.13
C LYS A 129 -36.74 15.69 6.66
N ARG A 130 -37.60 15.18 7.54
CA ARG A 130 -37.30 14.01 8.41
C ARG A 130 -37.47 12.63 7.73
N ASP A 131 -38.11 12.55 6.56
CA ASP A 131 -38.63 11.28 6.00
C ASP A 131 -38.29 11.01 4.52
N ALA A 132 -37.22 11.58 3.96
CA ALA A 132 -36.93 11.44 2.53
C ALA A 132 -35.83 10.40 2.23
N GLU A 133 -36.20 9.30 1.59
CA GLU A 133 -35.28 8.62 0.66
C GLU A 133 -35.06 9.54 -0.54
N LYS A 134 -33.81 9.77 -0.91
CA LYS A 134 -33.44 10.67 -2.00
C LYS A 134 -32.28 10.10 -2.80
N THR A 135 -32.30 10.26 -4.11
CA THR A 135 -31.11 10.05 -4.94
C THR A 135 -30.17 11.25 -4.82
N LEU A 136 -28.89 10.99 -4.58
CA LEU A 136 -27.80 11.96 -4.62
C LEU A 136 -26.63 11.32 -5.37
N ALA A 137 -26.19 11.93 -6.47
CA ALA A 137 -25.07 11.45 -7.27
C ALA A 137 -25.15 9.92 -7.54
N ASP A 138 -26.26 9.48 -8.14
CA ASP A 138 -26.60 8.08 -8.45
C ASP A 138 -26.71 7.10 -7.26
N GLY A 139 -26.34 7.54 -6.06
CA GLY A 139 -26.52 6.79 -4.82
C GLY A 139 -27.84 7.13 -4.12
N GLN A 140 -28.26 6.26 -3.22
CA GLN A 140 -29.46 6.44 -2.42
C GLN A 140 -29.09 6.92 -1.01
N LEU A 141 -29.61 8.07 -0.62
CA LEU A 141 -29.52 8.66 0.72
C LEU A 141 -30.79 8.37 1.51
N ARG A 142 -30.64 7.87 2.73
CA ARG A 142 -31.73 7.56 3.65
C ARG A 142 -31.39 7.94 5.09
N ARG A 143 -32.40 8.36 5.83
CA ARG A 143 -32.32 8.54 7.29
C ARG A 143 -32.71 7.26 8.02
N LEU A 144 -31.89 6.84 8.96
CA LEU A 144 -32.11 5.69 9.82
C LEU A 144 -33.02 6.03 11.01
N ALA A 145 -33.60 5.00 11.64
CA ALA A 145 -34.38 5.16 12.86
C ALA A 145 -33.57 5.76 14.02
N SER A 146 -32.25 5.54 14.04
CA SER A 146 -31.32 6.16 14.99
C SER A 146 -31.17 7.68 14.79
N GLY A 147 -31.61 8.22 13.66
CA GLY A 147 -31.42 9.62 13.27
C GLY A 147 -30.15 9.89 12.46
N ASP A 148 -29.27 8.89 12.32
CA ASP A 148 -28.12 8.91 11.42
C ASP A 148 -28.57 8.80 9.95
N TRP A 149 -27.70 9.18 9.02
CA TRP A 149 -27.91 9.10 7.58
C TRP A 149 -26.95 8.10 6.95
N VAL A 150 -27.46 7.41 5.92
CA VAL A 150 -26.68 6.49 5.09
C VAL A 150 -26.87 6.87 3.64
N TRP A 151 -25.76 7.05 2.93
CA TRP A 151 -25.75 7.12 1.48
C TRP A 151 -25.01 5.91 0.93
N ARG A 152 -25.59 5.24 -0.07
CA ARG A 152 -24.97 4.09 -0.72
C ARG A 152 -25.04 4.20 -2.24
N LEU A 153 -23.92 3.95 -2.90
CA LEU A 153 -23.83 3.80 -4.35
C LEU A 153 -23.32 2.39 -4.69
N ARG A 154 -24.00 1.73 -5.63
CA ARG A 154 -23.54 0.47 -6.25
C ARG A 154 -22.65 0.80 -7.46
N LEU A 155 -21.48 0.20 -7.51
CA LEU A 155 -20.56 0.27 -8.64
C LEU A 155 -20.28 -1.15 -9.15
N SER A 156 -20.33 -1.37 -10.46
CA SER A 156 -20.03 -2.68 -11.06
C SER A 156 -19.22 -2.56 -12.34
N SER A 157 -18.40 -3.57 -12.61
CA SER A 157 -17.64 -3.71 -13.85
C SER A 157 -17.65 -5.18 -14.29
N PRO A 158 -18.56 -5.59 -15.19
CA PRO A 158 -18.79 -6.99 -15.53
C PRO A 158 -17.50 -7.73 -15.90
N GLY A 159 -17.32 -8.92 -15.31
CA GLY A 159 -16.17 -9.78 -15.58
C GLY A 159 -14.89 -9.43 -14.81
N ALA A 160 -14.92 -8.41 -13.93
CA ALA A 160 -13.80 -8.12 -13.05
C ALA A 160 -13.58 -9.23 -12.01
N ALA A 161 -12.32 -9.51 -11.72
CA ALA A 161 -11.91 -10.37 -10.61
C ALA A 161 -11.92 -9.65 -9.27
N GLY A 162 -11.63 -8.35 -9.29
CA GLY A 162 -11.82 -7.47 -8.17
C GLY A 162 -12.02 -6.03 -8.60
N LEU A 163 -12.42 -5.19 -7.65
CA LEU A 163 -12.65 -3.77 -7.86
C LEU A 163 -12.00 -2.90 -6.79
N ARG A 164 -11.57 -1.70 -7.17
CA ARG A 164 -11.07 -0.63 -6.28
C ARG A 164 -11.68 0.71 -6.68
N VAL A 165 -11.95 1.59 -5.72
CA VAL A 165 -12.44 2.95 -6.02
C VAL A 165 -11.31 3.95 -5.76
N ALA A 166 -11.06 4.83 -6.72
CA ALA A 166 -10.22 6.01 -6.51
C ALA A 166 -11.09 7.23 -6.21
N LEU A 167 -10.72 7.95 -5.15
CA LEU A 167 -11.42 9.12 -4.66
C LEU A 167 -10.46 10.31 -4.59
N SER A 168 -10.97 11.50 -4.92
CA SER A 168 -10.28 12.77 -4.70
C SER A 168 -11.21 13.77 -4.00
N GLU A 169 -10.63 14.91 -3.60
CA GLU A 169 -11.35 15.99 -2.91
C GLU A 169 -12.07 15.51 -1.63
N VAL A 170 -11.59 14.42 -1.04
CA VAL A 170 -12.25 13.83 0.13
C VAL A 170 -12.04 14.72 1.34
N ASP A 171 -13.15 15.15 1.92
CA ASP A 171 -13.19 15.97 3.11
C ASP A 171 -14.39 15.55 3.95
N LEU A 172 -14.16 14.58 4.85
CA LEU A 172 -15.20 14.05 5.73
C LEU A 172 -15.10 14.72 7.11
N PRO A 173 -16.19 15.31 7.63
CA PRO A 173 -16.22 15.80 9.01
C PRO A 173 -16.13 14.62 10.01
N ARG A 174 -15.79 14.92 11.27
CA ARG A 174 -15.56 13.90 12.32
C ARG A 174 -16.76 12.98 12.60
N HIS A 175 -17.95 13.34 12.13
CA HIS A 175 -19.19 12.59 12.28
C HIS A 175 -19.58 11.80 11.02
N ALA A 176 -18.68 11.66 10.04
CA ALA A 176 -18.91 10.96 8.79
C ALA A 176 -17.75 10.01 8.45
N ALA A 177 -18.08 8.84 7.90
CA ALA A 177 -17.12 7.84 7.47
C ALA A 177 -17.59 7.13 6.21
N LEU A 178 -16.65 6.86 5.31
CA LEU A 178 -16.86 6.05 4.11
C LEU A 178 -16.45 4.59 4.37
N TYR A 179 -17.11 3.69 3.67
CA TYR A 179 -16.87 2.25 3.70
C TYR A 179 -17.03 1.69 2.28
N VAL A 180 -16.31 0.61 2.00
CA VAL A 180 -16.55 -0.22 0.82
C VAL A 180 -16.87 -1.63 1.24
N TYR A 181 -17.84 -2.27 0.59
CA TYR A 181 -18.18 -3.66 0.86
C TYR A 181 -18.79 -4.31 -0.38
N ASN A 182 -18.88 -5.64 -0.41
CA ASN A 182 -19.51 -6.37 -1.51
C ASN A 182 -20.52 -7.40 -0.99
N SER A 183 -21.21 -8.09 -1.90
CA SER A 183 -22.16 -9.14 -1.54
C SER A 183 -21.52 -10.45 -1.05
N ARG A 184 -20.18 -10.54 -1.04
CA ARG A 184 -19.39 -11.74 -0.70
C ARG A 184 -18.89 -11.79 0.74
N GLY A 185 -19.20 -10.77 1.54
CA GLY A 185 -18.76 -10.72 2.95
C GLY A 185 -17.54 -9.83 3.19
N GLU A 186 -16.99 -9.20 2.15
CA GLU A 186 -15.83 -8.30 2.30
C GLU A 186 -16.29 -6.90 2.62
N ALA A 187 -15.62 -6.25 3.58
CA ALA A 187 -15.89 -4.87 3.97
C ALA A 187 -14.62 -4.20 4.50
N PHE A 188 -14.38 -2.95 4.10
CA PHE A 188 -13.25 -2.13 4.53
C PHE A 188 -13.71 -0.71 4.90
N GLY A 189 -13.01 -0.12 5.86
CA GLY A 189 -13.31 1.16 6.46
C GLY A 189 -12.98 1.16 7.96
N PRO A 190 -13.20 2.28 8.66
CA PRO A 190 -13.81 3.50 8.18
C PRO A 190 -12.75 4.37 7.49
N TYR A 191 -13.02 4.86 6.29
CA TYR A 191 -12.22 5.92 5.70
C TYR A 191 -12.74 7.26 6.22
N VAL A 192 -11.86 8.04 6.85
CA VAL A 192 -12.23 9.25 7.62
C VAL A 192 -11.35 10.45 7.28
N GLY A 193 -11.88 11.65 7.55
CA GLY A 193 -11.16 12.91 7.35
C GLY A 193 -10.75 13.12 5.89
N ARG A 194 -9.47 13.45 5.69
CA ARG A 194 -8.83 13.63 4.37
C ARG A 194 -7.80 12.51 4.08
N GLY A 195 -7.78 11.46 4.90
CA GLY A 195 -6.87 10.32 4.84
C GLY A 195 -5.64 10.47 5.70
N ALA A 196 -4.87 9.39 5.81
CA ALA A 196 -3.66 9.32 6.64
C ALA A 196 -2.65 10.46 6.38
N LYS A 197 -2.63 11.01 5.15
CA LYS A 197 -1.72 12.11 4.75
C LYS A 197 -2.39 13.47 4.57
N GLY A 198 -3.69 13.59 4.86
CA GLY A 198 -4.43 14.84 4.69
C GLY A 198 -4.64 15.32 3.24
N SER A 199 -4.22 14.55 2.23
CA SER A 199 -4.25 14.93 0.82
C SER A 199 -5.66 15.03 0.23
N GLY A 200 -6.65 14.34 0.83
CA GLY A 200 -7.99 14.17 0.27
C GLY A 200 -8.02 13.23 -0.93
N GLN A 201 -6.96 12.43 -1.16
CA GLN A 201 -6.90 11.42 -2.21
C GLN A 201 -6.79 10.02 -1.61
N TRP A 202 -7.71 9.12 -1.97
CA TRP A 202 -7.72 7.72 -1.53
C TRP A 202 -7.85 6.76 -2.69
N VAL A 203 -7.26 5.58 -2.55
CA VAL A 203 -7.68 4.41 -3.31
C VAL A 203 -8.09 3.37 -2.28
N THR A 204 -9.30 2.83 -2.39
CA THR A 204 -9.84 1.88 -1.40
C THR A 204 -9.08 0.56 -1.44
N ASN A 205 -9.34 -0.33 -0.49
CA ASN A 205 -8.93 -1.73 -0.60
C ASN A 205 -9.58 -2.40 -1.82
N MET A 206 -8.96 -3.48 -2.32
CA MET A 206 -9.58 -4.33 -3.34
C MET A 206 -10.65 -5.23 -2.73
N LEU A 207 -11.84 -5.22 -3.33
CA LEU A 207 -12.88 -6.20 -3.08
C LEU A 207 -12.93 -7.18 -4.23
N SER A 208 -13.12 -8.47 -3.94
CA SER A 208 -13.30 -9.49 -4.95
C SER A 208 -14.66 -9.36 -5.64
N GLY A 209 -14.76 -9.87 -6.86
CA GLY A 209 -15.98 -9.78 -7.66
C GLY A 209 -16.03 -8.54 -8.54
N ASP A 210 -17.15 -8.43 -9.25
CA ASP A 210 -17.46 -7.40 -10.24
C ASP A 210 -18.49 -6.38 -9.74
N GLU A 211 -18.76 -6.37 -8.44
CA GLU A 211 -19.68 -5.46 -7.76
C GLU A 211 -19.10 -5.02 -6.42
N LEU A 212 -19.19 -3.72 -6.14
CA LEU A 212 -18.95 -3.16 -4.82
C LEU A 212 -20.00 -2.10 -4.48
N PHE A 213 -20.15 -1.85 -3.19
CA PHE A 213 -20.95 -0.77 -2.63
C PHE A 213 -20.03 0.22 -1.94
N LEU A 214 -20.11 1.49 -2.35
CA LEU A 214 -19.50 2.61 -1.63
C LEU A 214 -20.58 3.21 -0.72
N GLN A 215 -20.33 3.23 0.60
CA GLN A 215 -21.30 3.66 1.59
C GLN A 215 -20.73 4.73 2.51
N LEU A 216 -21.43 5.86 2.60
CA LEU A 216 -21.22 6.88 3.62
C LEU A 216 -22.21 6.66 4.75
N VAL A 217 -21.70 6.65 5.98
CA VAL A 217 -22.55 6.76 7.18
C VAL A 217 -22.20 8.09 7.84
N MET A 218 -23.20 8.88 8.24
CA MET A 218 -22.98 10.18 8.87
C MET A 218 -24.10 10.57 9.84
N ARG A 219 -23.79 11.44 10.81
CA ARG A 219 -24.84 12.13 11.59
C ARG A 219 -25.37 13.34 10.83
N THR A 220 -26.53 13.84 11.26
CA THR A 220 -27.02 15.16 10.81
C THR A 220 -26.01 16.23 11.24
N PRO A 221 -25.44 17.06 10.33
CA PRO A 221 -24.47 18.08 10.69
C PRO A 221 -25.08 19.11 11.66
N ALA A 222 -24.35 19.45 12.71
CA ALA A 222 -24.75 20.54 13.61
C ALA A 222 -24.59 21.90 12.92
N LYS A 223 -25.24 22.95 13.47
CA LYS A 223 -25.11 24.31 12.94
C LYS A 223 -23.64 24.75 12.98
N GLY A 224 -23.06 25.05 11.81
CA GLY A 224 -21.66 25.47 11.67
C GLY A 224 -20.69 24.33 11.31
N GLU A 225 -21.14 23.08 11.32
CA GLU A 225 -20.37 21.97 10.75
C GLU A 225 -20.56 21.91 9.23
N PHE A 226 -19.49 21.56 8.51
CA PHE A 226 -19.55 21.37 7.07
C PHE A 226 -20.08 19.98 6.72
N ALA A 227 -20.75 19.86 5.57
CA ALA A 227 -21.23 18.59 5.08
C ALA A 227 -20.12 17.82 4.35
N PRO A 228 -20.16 16.47 4.34
CA PRO A 228 -19.19 15.66 3.61
C PRO A 228 -19.12 16.01 2.11
N ARG A 229 -17.93 15.94 1.54
CA ARG A 229 -17.72 16.01 0.08
C ARG A 229 -16.61 15.07 -0.36
N PHE A 230 -16.76 14.53 -1.56
CA PHE A 230 -15.73 13.76 -2.25
C PHE A 230 -16.07 13.64 -3.73
N ARG A 231 -15.09 13.22 -4.52
CA ARG A 231 -15.24 12.89 -5.93
C ARG A 231 -14.83 11.45 -6.16
N ILE A 232 -15.65 10.72 -6.91
CA ILE A 232 -15.34 9.38 -7.41
C ILE A 232 -14.64 9.56 -8.76
N ASP A 233 -13.33 9.37 -8.77
CA ASP A 233 -12.51 9.60 -9.97
C ASP A 233 -12.68 8.45 -10.96
N ASP A 234 -12.45 7.22 -10.48
CA ASP A 234 -12.52 6.01 -11.29
C ASP A 234 -12.87 4.76 -10.47
N LEU A 235 -13.37 3.76 -11.19
CA LEU A 235 -13.48 2.38 -10.75
C LEU A 235 -12.38 1.56 -11.40
N GLY A 236 -11.49 1.00 -10.58
CA GLY A 236 -10.50 0.03 -11.03
C GLY A 236 -11.13 -1.31 -11.33
N HIS A 237 -11.13 -1.73 -12.59
CA HIS A 237 -11.40 -3.10 -13.01
C HIS A 237 -10.11 -3.92 -12.85
N ILE A 238 -10.04 -4.79 -11.84
CA ILE A 238 -8.94 -5.74 -11.69
C ILE A 238 -9.34 -7.02 -12.40
N SER A 239 -8.56 -7.44 -13.39
CA SER A 239 -8.84 -8.64 -14.17
C SER A 239 -8.32 -9.90 -13.48
N ALA A 240 -8.70 -11.05 -14.04
CA ALA A 240 -8.18 -12.35 -13.61
C ALA A 240 -6.66 -12.52 -13.81
N ARG A 241 -5.97 -11.61 -14.53
CA ARG A 241 -4.50 -11.57 -14.61
C ARG A 241 -3.83 -11.36 -13.26
N PHE A 242 -4.53 -10.73 -12.31
CA PHE A 242 -4.08 -10.75 -10.93
C PHE A 242 -4.55 -12.04 -10.29
N GLU A 243 -3.67 -13.03 -10.23
CA GLU A 243 -3.99 -14.37 -9.74
C GLU A 243 -4.63 -14.36 -8.34
N LEU A 244 -4.15 -13.47 -7.44
CA LEU A 244 -4.77 -13.26 -6.15
C LEU A 244 -6.25 -12.83 -6.25
N ALA A 245 -6.59 -11.87 -7.11
CA ALA A 245 -7.97 -11.41 -7.29
C ALA A 245 -8.84 -12.51 -7.89
N ARG A 246 -8.31 -13.26 -8.86
CA ARG A 246 -8.99 -14.41 -9.46
C ARG A 246 -9.33 -15.46 -8.40
N GLN A 247 -8.40 -15.77 -7.52
CA GLN A 247 -8.58 -16.77 -6.45
C GLN A 247 -9.62 -16.35 -5.41
N LEU A 248 -9.67 -15.06 -5.07
CA LEU A 248 -10.67 -14.52 -4.14
C LEU A 248 -12.09 -14.54 -4.74
N ASN A 249 -12.20 -14.58 -6.07
CA ASN A 249 -13.48 -14.58 -6.77
C ASN A 249 -13.92 -15.99 -7.17
N ALA A 250 -14.81 -16.58 -6.35
CA ALA A 250 -15.42 -17.90 -6.58
C ALA A 250 -16.19 -18.08 -7.92
N THR A 251 -16.49 -17.01 -8.66
CA THR A 251 -17.17 -17.09 -9.97
C THR A 251 -16.26 -17.67 -11.05
N TYR A 252 -14.94 -17.53 -10.90
CA TYR A 252 -13.99 -18.25 -11.74
C TYR A 252 -13.98 -19.72 -11.30
N SER A 253 -14.93 -20.47 -11.84
CA SER A 253 -15.12 -21.89 -11.58
C SER A 253 -13.84 -22.66 -11.86
N ALA A 254 -13.63 -23.71 -11.06
CA ALA A 254 -12.53 -24.67 -11.18
C ALA A 254 -12.33 -25.31 -12.58
N GLY A 255 -13.25 -25.07 -13.54
CA GLY A 255 -13.29 -25.67 -14.88
C GLY A 255 -12.35 -25.09 -15.94
N LYS A 256 -11.53 -24.09 -15.59
CA LYS A 256 -10.30 -23.71 -16.32
C LYS A 256 -9.16 -23.43 -15.33
N LEU A 257 -9.06 -24.24 -14.28
CA LEU A 257 -7.86 -24.28 -13.45
C LEU A 257 -6.73 -24.92 -14.27
N HIS A 258 -5.91 -24.10 -14.94
CA HIS A 258 -4.54 -24.50 -15.27
C HIS A 258 -3.71 -24.52 -13.97
N CYS A 259 -4.08 -25.39 -13.04
CA CYS A 259 -3.28 -25.67 -11.84
C CYS A 259 -2.62 -27.06 -11.94
N THR A 260 -2.56 -27.69 -13.11
CA THR A 260 -1.75 -28.90 -13.34
C THR A 260 -0.38 -28.52 -13.89
N GLN A 261 0.67 -28.57 -13.03
CA GLN A 261 2.07 -28.23 -13.36
C GLN A 261 2.25 -26.87 -14.07
N GLY A 262 2.66 -25.85 -13.32
CA GLY A 262 2.67 -24.45 -13.78
C GLY A 262 1.44 -23.72 -13.25
N ILE A 263 1.62 -22.94 -12.19
CA ILE A 263 0.60 -22.01 -11.67
C ILE A 263 0.57 -20.79 -12.62
N ASP A 264 0.26 -20.97 -13.91
CA ASP A 264 0.55 -20.03 -15.03
C ASP A 264 2.00 -19.52 -15.14
N ASN A 265 2.81 -19.72 -14.10
CA ASN A 265 4.23 -19.55 -14.06
C ASN A 265 4.86 -20.64 -14.90
N ALA A 266 5.94 -20.28 -15.59
CA ALA A 266 6.73 -21.24 -16.33
C ALA A 266 7.14 -22.42 -15.44
N GLY A 267 7.29 -23.62 -16.03
CA GLY A 267 7.39 -24.88 -15.28
C GLY A 267 8.60 -25.01 -14.34
N CYS A 268 9.57 -24.11 -14.43
CA CYS A 268 10.72 -24.01 -13.51
C CYS A 268 10.45 -23.12 -12.28
N VAL A 269 9.34 -22.39 -12.23
CA VAL A 269 8.99 -21.56 -11.07
C VAL A 269 8.48 -22.48 -9.96
N GLU A 270 9.16 -22.42 -8.81
CA GLU A 270 8.96 -23.37 -7.73
C GLU A 270 8.16 -22.74 -6.57
N ASN A 271 7.17 -23.47 -6.05
CA ASN A 271 6.40 -23.04 -4.89
C ASN A 271 7.29 -22.97 -3.63
N ALA A 272 7.29 -21.83 -2.94
CA ALA A 272 8.09 -21.63 -1.74
C ALA A 272 7.76 -22.60 -0.59
N GLU A 273 6.50 -23.06 -0.47
CA GLU A 273 6.11 -24.05 0.55
C GLU A 273 6.71 -25.45 0.31
N CYS A 274 7.32 -25.70 -0.85
CA CYS A 274 8.05 -26.95 -1.10
C CYS A 274 9.47 -26.97 -0.53
N PHE A 275 9.94 -25.83 -0.01
CA PHE A 275 11.26 -25.68 0.59
C PHE A 275 11.13 -25.37 2.07
N ASN A 276 12.23 -25.57 2.79
CA ASN A 276 12.29 -25.37 4.23
C ASN A 276 13.64 -24.76 4.65
N ASN A 277 13.84 -24.57 5.96
CA ASN A 277 15.04 -23.93 6.47
C ASN A 277 16.34 -24.73 6.24
N ASN A 278 16.28 -26.00 5.82
CA ASN A 278 17.47 -26.74 5.39
C ASN A 278 17.94 -26.31 3.98
N ASP A 279 17.04 -25.83 3.14
CA ASP A 279 17.35 -25.32 1.80
C ASP A 279 17.89 -23.88 1.88
N PHE A 280 17.33 -23.08 2.80
CA PHE A 280 17.79 -21.73 3.13
C PHE A 280 17.42 -21.40 4.57
N GLY A 281 18.43 -21.18 5.43
CA GLY A 281 18.23 -21.02 6.88
C GLY A 281 17.22 -19.94 7.30
N ALA A 282 17.07 -18.89 6.48
CA ALA A 282 16.15 -17.78 6.72
C ALA A 282 14.85 -17.84 5.88
N LEU A 283 14.50 -19.01 5.30
CA LEU A 283 13.34 -19.12 4.41
C LEU A 283 12.02 -18.77 5.10
N SER A 284 11.80 -19.23 6.34
CA SER A 284 10.59 -18.86 7.08
C SER A 284 10.47 -17.35 7.28
N ASP A 285 11.57 -16.69 7.59
CA ASP A 285 11.61 -15.24 7.80
C ASP A 285 11.39 -14.49 6.48
N ALA A 286 12.02 -14.96 5.39
CA ALA A 286 11.80 -14.42 4.05
C ALA A 286 10.33 -14.50 3.60
N ARG A 287 9.65 -15.63 3.84
CA ARG A 287 8.21 -15.78 3.54
C ARG A 287 7.35 -14.79 4.32
N ASN A 288 7.70 -14.53 5.57
CA ASN A 288 7.01 -13.56 6.42
C ASN A 288 7.35 -12.10 6.11
N ALA A 289 8.45 -11.86 5.40
CA ALA A 289 8.91 -10.53 5.02
C ALA A 289 8.43 -10.06 3.65
N VAL A 290 8.12 -10.98 2.74
CA VAL A 290 7.77 -10.66 1.35
C VAL A 290 6.26 -10.54 1.17
N GLY A 291 5.82 -9.46 0.53
CA GLY A 291 4.42 -9.20 0.20
C GLY A 291 4.19 -8.95 -1.28
N ALA A 292 3.03 -9.37 -1.78
CA ALA A 292 2.55 -9.02 -3.11
C ALA A 292 1.95 -7.61 -3.09
N MET A 293 2.18 -6.83 -4.14
CA MET A 293 1.74 -5.43 -4.24
C MET A 293 0.65 -5.28 -5.28
N LEU A 294 -0.35 -4.44 -5.00
CA LEU A 294 -1.29 -3.89 -5.97
C LEU A 294 -1.33 -2.37 -5.83
N PHE A 295 -1.08 -1.65 -6.92
CA PHE A 295 -1.09 -0.19 -6.91
C PHE A 295 -1.61 0.40 -8.22
N ARG A 296 -2.10 1.64 -8.14
CA ARG A 296 -2.63 2.41 -9.25
C ARG A 296 -1.53 3.32 -9.82
N SER A 297 -1.38 3.32 -11.13
CA SER A 297 -0.48 4.25 -11.84
C SER A 297 -1.12 4.68 -13.15
N GLY A 298 -1.25 5.99 -13.37
CA GLY A 298 -1.91 6.51 -14.57
C GLY A 298 -3.34 5.96 -14.70
N GLY A 299 -3.65 5.34 -15.85
CA GLY A 299 -4.94 4.70 -16.13
C GLY A 299 -4.98 3.19 -15.86
N GLY A 300 -3.97 2.62 -15.19
CA GLY A 300 -3.85 1.18 -14.96
C GLY A 300 -3.62 0.80 -13.49
N TYR A 301 -3.81 -0.49 -13.21
CA TYR A 301 -3.44 -1.15 -11.97
C TYR A 301 -2.38 -2.19 -12.24
N TYR A 302 -1.35 -2.18 -11.40
CA TYR A 302 -0.15 -2.97 -11.60
C TYR A 302 0.19 -3.77 -10.34
N ILE A 303 0.88 -4.88 -10.57
CA ILE A 303 1.43 -5.70 -9.49
C ILE A 303 2.95 -5.73 -9.54
N CYS A 304 3.53 -5.86 -8.35
CA CYS A 304 4.95 -6.08 -8.07
C CYS A 304 5.08 -6.88 -6.77
N SER A 305 6.30 -7.09 -6.31
CA SER A 305 6.65 -7.64 -5.01
C SER A 305 7.51 -6.64 -4.23
N GLY A 306 7.63 -6.86 -2.92
CA GLY A 306 8.61 -6.18 -2.09
C GLY A 306 8.81 -6.91 -0.77
N GLY A 307 9.71 -6.40 0.07
CA GLY A 307 10.05 -7.02 1.33
C GLY A 307 10.23 -6.04 2.47
N LEU A 308 9.82 -6.42 3.67
CA LEU A 308 10.12 -5.67 4.89
C LEU A 308 11.62 -5.67 5.17
N ILE A 309 12.15 -4.49 5.49
CA ILE A 309 13.57 -4.28 5.79
C ILE A 309 13.73 -3.73 7.21
N ALA A 310 14.60 -4.38 7.97
CA ALA A 310 14.87 -4.05 9.36
C ALA A 310 15.50 -2.67 9.49
N ASN A 311 15.08 -1.95 10.52
CA ASN A 311 15.63 -0.65 10.89
C ASN A 311 15.63 -0.50 12.42
N ALA A 312 16.46 0.40 12.93
CA ALA A 312 16.60 0.62 14.37
C ALA A 312 15.31 1.10 15.05
N ALA A 313 14.43 1.78 14.34
CA ALA A 313 13.15 2.27 14.88
C ALA A 313 12.03 1.21 14.86
N ASN A 314 12.28 0.02 14.29
CA ASN A 314 11.27 -0.99 13.99
C ASN A 314 10.05 -0.43 13.23
N ALA A 315 10.27 0.60 12.41
CA ALA A 315 9.24 1.15 11.54
C ALA A 315 8.89 0.14 10.42
N PRO A 316 7.66 0.16 9.88
CA PRO A 316 7.24 -0.76 8.81
C PRO A 316 7.82 -0.34 7.45
N LEU A 317 9.13 -0.47 7.30
CA LEU A 317 9.84 -0.13 6.08
C LEU A 317 9.78 -1.28 5.08
N PHE A 318 9.52 -0.95 3.82
CA PHE A 318 9.29 -1.90 2.75
C PHE A 318 10.08 -1.51 1.50
N LEU A 319 10.97 -2.40 1.06
CA LEU A 319 11.81 -2.22 -0.11
C LEU A 319 11.13 -2.82 -1.35
N THR A 320 11.10 -2.06 -2.44
CA THR A 320 10.63 -2.50 -3.77
C THR A 320 11.44 -1.80 -4.87
N ALA A 321 11.05 -1.97 -6.14
CA ALA A 321 11.71 -1.37 -7.28
C ALA A 321 11.18 0.04 -7.63
N ASN A 322 12.06 0.92 -8.13
CA ASN A 322 11.69 2.26 -8.60
C ASN A 322 10.70 2.21 -9.77
N HIS A 323 10.91 1.29 -10.71
CA HIS A 323 10.00 1.14 -11.84
C HIS A 323 8.60 0.70 -11.42
N CYS A 324 8.43 0.07 -10.24
CA CYS A 324 7.13 -0.23 -9.64
C CYS A 324 6.49 1.04 -9.09
N ILE A 325 7.12 1.64 -8.08
CA ILE A 325 6.61 2.84 -7.40
C ILE A 325 7.72 3.89 -7.37
N SER A 326 7.44 5.05 -7.97
CA SER A 326 8.35 6.20 -8.00
C SER A 326 7.66 7.52 -7.65
N LYS A 327 6.33 7.52 -7.51
CA LYS A 327 5.53 8.72 -7.24
C LYS A 327 4.66 8.55 -6.01
N GLY A 328 4.43 9.66 -5.29
CA GLY A 328 3.63 9.67 -4.06
C GLY A 328 2.19 9.18 -4.25
N ASN A 329 1.57 9.46 -5.41
CA ASN A 329 0.22 8.96 -5.70
C ASN A 329 0.18 7.43 -5.96
N GLU A 330 1.23 6.86 -6.55
CA GLU A 330 1.38 5.41 -6.68
C GLU A 330 1.52 4.79 -5.29
N ALA A 331 2.43 5.32 -4.46
CA ALA A 331 2.64 4.86 -3.08
C ALA A 331 1.37 5.00 -2.21
N ASN A 332 0.60 6.09 -2.36
CA ASN A 332 -0.66 6.29 -1.64
C ASN A 332 -1.74 5.25 -2.00
N SER A 333 -1.63 4.61 -3.17
CA SER A 333 -2.57 3.59 -3.63
C SER A 333 -2.14 2.16 -3.30
N LEU A 334 -0.94 1.97 -2.75
CA LEU A 334 -0.36 0.65 -2.53
C LEU A 334 -1.19 -0.17 -1.52
N GLU A 335 -1.65 -1.33 -1.95
CA GLU A 335 -2.16 -2.39 -1.08
C GLU A 335 -1.16 -3.55 -1.10
N VAL A 336 -0.78 -4.03 0.10
CA VAL A 336 0.15 -5.15 0.26
C VAL A 336 -0.61 -6.36 0.78
N TYR A 337 -0.33 -7.51 0.18
CA TYR A 337 -0.91 -8.81 0.53
C TYR A 337 0.17 -9.70 1.11
N TRP A 338 0.00 -10.05 2.38
CA TRP A 338 0.92 -10.88 3.14
C TRP A 338 0.46 -12.33 3.17
N ASN A 339 1.41 -13.25 3.39
CA ASN A 339 1.15 -14.69 3.53
C ASN A 339 0.32 -15.27 2.38
N HIS A 340 0.52 -14.77 1.17
CA HIS A 340 -0.11 -15.34 -0.01
C HIS A 340 0.67 -16.60 -0.43
N THR A 341 0.31 -17.73 0.16
CA THR A 341 1.00 -19.02 -0.02
C THR A 341 0.03 -20.12 -0.47
N THR A 342 0.60 -21.24 -0.91
CA THR A 342 -0.15 -22.45 -1.28
C THR A 342 0.64 -23.68 -0.86
N SER A 343 -0.02 -24.71 -0.31
CA SER A 343 0.67 -25.92 0.16
C SER A 343 1.51 -26.56 -0.95
N CYS A 344 2.65 -27.14 -0.57
CA CYS A 344 3.51 -27.83 -1.54
C CYS A 344 2.74 -28.92 -2.32
N GLY A 345 2.99 -29.00 -3.62
CA GLY A 345 2.35 -29.98 -4.50
C GLY A 345 0.89 -29.71 -4.82
N THR A 346 0.33 -28.57 -4.41
CA THR A 346 -1.05 -28.22 -4.77
C THR A 346 -1.21 -28.07 -6.28
N ARG A 347 -2.15 -28.84 -6.85
CA ARG A 347 -2.48 -28.84 -8.28
C ARG A 347 -3.88 -28.32 -8.62
N GLN A 348 -4.60 -27.82 -7.62
CA GLN A 348 -5.93 -27.26 -7.79
C GLN A 348 -6.04 -26.07 -6.87
N CYS A 349 -6.12 -24.89 -7.47
CA CYS A 349 -6.20 -23.64 -6.76
C CYS A 349 -7.63 -23.34 -6.23
N ALA A 350 -8.49 -24.36 -6.10
CA ALA A 350 -9.89 -24.20 -5.71
C ALA A 350 -10.03 -24.07 -4.18
N GLY A 351 -10.60 -22.95 -3.73
CA GLY A 351 -11.37 -22.88 -2.48
C GLY A 351 -10.63 -23.09 -1.15
N ALA A 352 -9.29 -23.13 -1.15
CA ALA A 352 -8.50 -23.37 0.06
C ALA A 352 -7.43 -22.30 0.33
N TRP A 353 -7.61 -21.07 -0.17
CA TRP A 353 -6.64 -20.00 0.02
C TRP A 353 -7.16 -18.93 0.94
N GLU A 354 -6.61 -18.96 2.14
CA GLU A 354 -6.68 -17.86 3.05
C GLU A 354 -5.72 -16.79 2.53
N VAL A 355 -6.23 -15.73 1.85
CA VAL A 355 -5.45 -14.49 1.69
C VAL A 355 -5.37 -13.86 3.08
N GLN A 356 -4.45 -14.38 3.87
CA GLN A 356 -4.40 -14.27 5.31
C GLN A 356 -3.48 -13.12 5.72
N GLY A 357 -3.95 -11.91 5.46
CA GLY A 357 -3.19 -10.69 5.76
C GLY A 357 -3.29 -9.66 4.66
N ARG A 358 -4.50 -9.37 4.18
CA ARG A 358 -4.71 -8.12 3.45
C ARG A 358 -4.40 -6.97 4.40
N ALA A 359 -3.61 -6.00 3.95
CA ALA A 359 -3.45 -4.78 4.72
C ALA A 359 -4.84 -4.16 4.96
N THR A 360 -5.21 -3.96 6.22
CA THR A 360 -6.44 -3.24 6.59
C THR A 360 -6.35 -1.76 6.20
N GLU A 361 -5.13 -1.26 5.98
CA GLU A 361 -4.84 0.11 5.59
C GLU A 361 -4.07 0.15 4.27
N VAL A 362 -4.48 1.07 3.41
CA VAL A 362 -3.87 1.30 2.09
C VAL A 362 -2.87 2.45 2.18
N GLY A 363 -1.78 2.30 1.43
CA GLY A 363 -0.87 3.37 1.10
C GLY A 363 0.44 3.31 1.87
N ALA A 364 1.42 4.05 1.35
CA ALA A 364 2.75 4.18 1.88
C ALA A 364 3.33 5.56 1.54
N ALA A 365 4.36 5.99 2.25
CA ALA A 365 5.21 7.12 1.90
C ALA A 365 6.52 6.65 1.25
N ILE A 366 6.98 7.38 0.23
CA ILE A 366 8.33 7.17 -0.32
C ILE A 366 9.31 7.88 0.59
N LEU A 367 10.25 7.13 1.17
CA LEU A 367 11.35 7.69 1.96
C LEU A 367 12.56 8.00 1.06
N ALA A 368 12.89 7.05 0.17
CA ALA A 368 13.96 7.21 -0.80
C ALA A 368 13.61 6.43 -2.07
N SER A 369 14.05 6.92 -3.23
CA SER A 369 13.85 6.24 -4.50
C SER A 369 14.90 6.68 -5.51
N GLY A 370 15.40 5.75 -6.32
CA GLY A 370 16.45 6.03 -7.28
C GLY A 370 16.37 5.17 -8.53
N ARG A 371 16.53 5.80 -9.69
CA ARG A 371 16.62 5.10 -10.98
C ARG A 371 17.93 4.30 -11.11
N SER A 372 19.02 4.83 -10.54
CA SER A 372 20.30 4.12 -10.45
C SER A 372 20.17 3.01 -9.41
N GLY A 373 20.22 1.75 -9.84
CA GLY A 373 19.94 0.60 -8.98
C GLY A 373 18.44 0.35 -8.74
N ASP A 374 17.55 1.10 -9.39
CA ASP A 374 16.10 0.85 -9.49
C ASP A 374 15.40 0.49 -8.17
N PHE A 375 15.58 1.28 -7.12
CA PHE A 375 15.05 0.98 -5.79
C PHE A 375 14.04 2.03 -5.32
N THR A 376 13.13 1.61 -4.46
CA THR A 376 12.27 2.49 -3.67
C THR A 376 12.13 1.93 -2.26
N LEU A 377 12.48 2.74 -1.27
CA LEU A 377 12.21 2.49 0.14
C LEU A 377 10.90 3.20 0.52
N LEU A 378 9.94 2.41 1.00
CA LEU A 378 8.64 2.87 1.45
C LEU A 378 8.52 2.76 2.97
N GLN A 379 7.74 3.66 3.57
CA GLN A 379 7.15 3.46 4.90
C GLN A 379 5.66 3.16 4.71
N LEU A 380 5.22 1.97 5.08
CA LEU A 380 3.82 1.59 4.96
C LEU A 380 2.97 2.37 5.97
N ASN A 381 1.76 2.76 5.58
CA ASN A 381 0.81 3.37 6.52
C ASN A 381 0.26 2.31 7.51
N SER A 382 0.25 1.04 7.10
CA SER A 382 -0.41 -0.05 7.80
C SER A 382 0.35 -0.56 9.04
N THR A 383 -0.41 -0.96 10.06
CA THR A 383 0.08 -1.92 11.06
C THR A 383 0.41 -3.24 10.36
N LEU A 384 1.63 -3.77 10.60
CA LEU A 384 2.05 -5.04 10.00
C LEU A 384 1.21 -6.20 10.56
N PRO A 385 0.87 -7.22 9.75
CA PRO A 385 0.16 -8.37 10.25
C PRO A 385 1.02 -9.14 11.26
N GLN A 386 0.36 -9.84 12.19
CA GLN A 386 1.05 -10.70 13.14
C GLN A 386 1.89 -11.76 12.41
N GLY A 387 3.16 -11.86 12.78
CA GLY A 387 4.12 -12.78 12.17
C GLY A 387 4.91 -12.18 11.01
N ALA A 388 4.61 -10.94 10.60
CA ALA A 388 5.46 -10.20 9.68
C ALA A 388 6.89 -10.08 10.24
N PHE A 389 7.88 -10.24 9.38
CA PHE A 389 9.30 -10.20 9.74
C PHE A 389 10.02 -9.17 8.89
N ALA A 390 10.88 -8.35 9.50
CA ALA A 390 11.71 -7.40 8.77
C ALA A 390 13.12 -7.99 8.60
N MET A 391 13.54 -8.23 7.35
CA MET A 391 14.83 -8.86 7.07
C MET A 391 15.99 -7.92 7.39
N GLY A 392 17.09 -8.46 7.88
CA GLY A 392 18.36 -7.74 7.94
C GLY A 392 18.83 -7.32 6.55
N TRP A 393 19.88 -6.51 6.49
CA TRP A 393 20.44 -6.01 5.24
C TRP A 393 21.97 -5.99 5.31
N ASN A 394 22.62 -6.09 4.15
CA ASN A 394 24.07 -6.11 4.04
C ASN A 394 24.52 -5.28 2.83
N SER A 395 25.29 -4.23 3.09
CA SER A 395 25.79 -3.29 2.08
C SER A 395 27.15 -3.68 1.48
N THR A 396 27.62 -4.90 1.74
CA THR A 396 28.83 -5.43 1.07
C THR A 396 28.56 -5.55 -0.43
N PRO A 397 29.46 -5.07 -1.32
CA PRO A 397 29.27 -5.10 -2.78
C PRO A 397 29.25 -6.51 -3.40
N VAL A 398 28.10 -7.19 -3.38
CA VAL A 398 27.94 -8.56 -3.92
C VAL A 398 27.99 -8.63 -5.44
N ALA A 399 27.75 -7.53 -6.16
CA ALA A 399 27.70 -7.49 -7.64
C ALA A 399 28.99 -7.98 -8.34
N ASN A 400 30.13 -7.94 -7.64
CA ASN A 400 31.44 -8.38 -8.13
C ASN A 400 31.97 -9.65 -7.42
N ALA A 401 31.18 -10.23 -6.51
CA ALA A 401 31.53 -11.45 -5.79
C ALA A 401 31.00 -12.68 -6.53
N GLY A 402 31.71 -13.10 -7.58
CA GLY A 402 31.32 -14.26 -8.39
C GLY A 402 31.13 -15.52 -7.57
N ASN A 403 30.18 -16.37 -7.99
CA ASN A 403 29.79 -17.60 -7.30
C ASN A 403 29.12 -17.41 -5.94
N THR A 404 28.77 -16.19 -5.55
CA THR A 404 27.94 -15.97 -4.36
C THR A 404 26.53 -16.52 -4.63
N GLN A 405 26.06 -17.42 -3.77
CA GLN A 405 24.70 -17.94 -3.83
C GLN A 405 23.73 -16.93 -3.18
N LEU A 406 22.60 -16.72 -3.83
CA LEU A 406 21.56 -15.78 -3.46
C LEU A 406 20.20 -16.48 -3.44
N PHE A 407 19.30 -15.99 -2.60
CA PHE A 407 17.99 -16.59 -2.35
C PHE A 407 16.90 -15.54 -2.47
N ARG A 408 15.73 -15.94 -2.97
CA ARG A 408 14.60 -15.04 -3.17
C ARG A 408 13.27 -15.75 -2.92
N VAL A 409 12.37 -15.04 -2.24
CA VAL A 409 10.93 -15.28 -2.24
C VAL A 409 10.26 -14.15 -3.04
N SER A 410 9.33 -14.46 -3.94
CA SER A 410 8.63 -13.46 -4.75
C SER A 410 7.21 -13.89 -5.16
N HIS A 411 6.45 -13.00 -5.80
CA HIS A 411 5.10 -13.26 -6.33
C HIS A 411 5.04 -13.13 -7.87
N PRO A 412 5.56 -14.12 -8.63
CA PRO A 412 5.48 -14.11 -10.08
C PRO A 412 4.00 -14.18 -10.53
N GLN A 413 3.59 -13.29 -11.42
CA GLN A 413 2.21 -13.07 -11.90
C GLN A 413 1.18 -12.76 -10.78
N GLY A 414 1.65 -12.42 -9.57
CA GLY A 414 0.78 -12.26 -8.41
C GLY A 414 0.24 -13.58 -7.86
N ALA A 415 0.87 -14.70 -8.24
CA ALA A 415 0.63 -16.03 -7.72
C ALA A 415 1.20 -16.19 -6.29
N PRO A 416 0.90 -17.32 -5.61
CA PRO A 416 1.48 -17.63 -4.30
C PRO A 416 3.01 -17.57 -4.31
N GLN A 417 3.60 -17.38 -3.14
CA GLN A 417 5.05 -17.23 -2.98
C GLN A 417 5.84 -18.32 -3.72
N ALA A 418 6.75 -17.89 -4.57
CA ALA A 418 7.72 -18.73 -5.26
C ALA A 418 9.10 -18.57 -4.62
N PHE A 419 9.89 -19.64 -4.62
CA PHE A 419 11.27 -19.66 -4.14
C PHE A 419 12.25 -19.87 -5.30
N SER A 420 13.38 -19.16 -5.24
CA SER A 420 14.44 -19.31 -6.23
C SER A 420 15.82 -19.16 -5.60
N ILE A 421 16.80 -19.83 -6.20
CA ILE A 421 18.21 -19.77 -5.84
C ILE A 421 18.98 -19.29 -7.07
N GLN A 422 19.78 -18.25 -6.91
CA GLN A 422 20.63 -17.71 -7.95
C GLN A 422 22.10 -17.77 -7.56
N THR A 423 22.98 -17.70 -8.55
CA THR A 423 24.43 -17.56 -8.34
C THR A 423 24.96 -16.35 -9.09
N VAL A 424 25.66 -15.46 -8.39
CA VAL A 424 26.24 -14.25 -8.98
C VAL A 424 27.21 -14.63 -10.09
N ASN A 425 26.96 -14.09 -11.29
CA ASN A 425 27.70 -14.35 -12.49
C ASN A 425 28.43 -13.07 -12.94
N THR A 426 29.73 -12.99 -12.60
CA THR A 426 30.58 -11.84 -12.94
C THR A 426 31.09 -11.86 -14.37
N THR A 427 31.05 -13.01 -15.05
CA THR A 427 31.44 -13.14 -16.46
C THR A 427 30.30 -12.80 -17.41
N ALA A 428 29.06 -12.73 -16.91
CA ALA A 428 27.91 -12.25 -17.68
C ALA A 428 28.12 -10.79 -18.12
N GLY A 429 27.85 -10.54 -19.40
CA GLY A 429 27.78 -9.18 -19.94
C GLY A 429 26.69 -8.35 -19.24
N THR A 430 26.84 -7.03 -19.28
CA THR A 430 25.84 -6.08 -18.76
C THR A 430 24.78 -5.78 -19.80
N CYS A 431 23.60 -5.40 -19.34
CA CYS A 431 22.43 -5.19 -20.21
C CYS A 431 22.17 -3.70 -20.39
N GLY A 432 22.50 -3.16 -21.57
CA GLY A 432 22.28 -1.75 -21.90
C GLY A 432 22.95 -0.80 -20.90
N THR A 433 22.14 0.07 -20.28
CA THR A 433 22.58 1.10 -19.32
C THR A 433 22.58 0.61 -17.86
N LEU A 434 22.68 -0.70 -17.63
CA LEU A 434 22.67 -1.30 -16.30
C LEU A 434 24.11 -1.73 -15.94
N PRO A 435 24.96 -0.81 -15.43
CA PRO A 435 26.34 -1.17 -15.14
C PRO A 435 26.42 -2.11 -13.94
N ARG A 436 27.33 -3.10 -14.02
CA ARG A 436 27.70 -3.93 -12.88
C ARG A 436 28.24 -3.05 -11.75
N GLY A 437 27.92 -3.41 -10.51
CA GLY A 437 28.16 -2.58 -9.33
C GLY A 437 26.87 -1.90 -8.90
N ASN A 438 26.17 -1.22 -9.83
CA ASN A 438 24.82 -0.72 -9.58
C ASN A 438 23.78 -1.84 -9.62
N TYR A 439 24.07 -2.87 -10.42
CA TYR A 439 23.25 -4.05 -10.56
C TYR A 439 24.05 -5.33 -10.29
N ILE A 440 23.37 -6.32 -9.70
CA ILE A 440 23.84 -7.68 -9.53
C ILE A 440 23.29 -8.49 -10.71
N TYR A 441 24.16 -9.27 -11.35
CA TYR A 441 23.77 -10.21 -12.40
C TYR A 441 24.00 -11.62 -11.89
N SER A 442 22.96 -12.44 -11.95
CA SER A 442 22.99 -13.81 -11.46
C SER A 442 22.39 -14.78 -12.48
N THR A 443 22.81 -16.03 -12.39
CA THR A 443 22.21 -17.15 -13.15
C THR A 443 21.36 -17.95 -12.19
N ASP A 444 20.10 -18.21 -12.57
CA ASP A 444 19.20 -19.05 -11.79
C ASP A 444 19.74 -20.49 -11.73
N GLN A 445 19.75 -21.07 -10.53
CA GLN A 445 20.12 -22.47 -10.27
C GLN A 445 18.87 -23.31 -9.95
N LEU A 446 17.85 -22.67 -9.38
CA LEU A 446 16.55 -23.22 -9.06
C LEU A 446 15.52 -22.10 -9.08
N GLY A 447 14.30 -22.38 -9.54
CA GLY A 447 13.28 -21.35 -9.65
C GLY A 447 13.54 -20.41 -10.82
N ALA A 448 12.62 -19.47 -11.02
CA ALA A 448 12.78 -18.33 -11.91
C ALA A 448 11.95 -17.14 -11.37
N THR A 449 12.04 -16.01 -12.06
CA THR A 449 11.19 -14.84 -11.80
C THR A 449 10.37 -14.50 -13.04
N GLU A 450 9.21 -13.87 -12.84
CA GLU A 450 8.33 -13.41 -13.93
C GLU A 450 7.77 -12.01 -13.61
N GLY A 451 6.99 -11.44 -14.52
CA GLY A 451 6.28 -10.18 -14.26
C GLY A 451 5.49 -10.26 -12.95
N GLY A 452 5.63 -9.26 -12.07
CA GLY A 452 5.08 -9.29 -10.71
C GLY A 452 6.13 -9.63 -9.62
N SER A 453 7.20 -10.35 -9.96
CA SER A 453 8.34 -10.55 -9.03
C SER A 453 9.17 -9.28 -8.83
N SER A 454 9.03 -8.27 -9.69
CA SER A 454 9.74 -6.99 -9.63
C SER A 454 9.72 -6.38 -8.24
N GLY A 455 10.86 -5.92 -7.74
CA GLY A 455 11.01 -5.37 -6.39
C GLY A 455 11.16 -6.39 -5.25
N SER A 456 11.00 -7.70 -5.49
CA SER A 456 11.28 -8.72 -4.47
C SER A 456 12.73 -8.66 -3.99
N PRO A 457 12.99 -8.78 -2.67
CA PRO A 457 14.35 -8.76 -2.14
C PRO A 457 15.12 -10.01 -2.56
N VAL A 458 16.42 -9.83 -2.82
CA VAL A 458 17.38 -10.93 -2.95
C VAL A 458 18.31 -10.92 -1.74
N MET A 459 18.51 -12.11 -1.16
CA MET A 459 19.18 -12.29 0.13
C MET A 459 20.46 -13.12 -0.01
N ASN A 460 21.43 -12.85 0.86
CA ASN A 460 22.59 -13.73 1.04
C ASN A 460 22.22 -14.95 1.90
N ALA A 461 23.17 -15.87 2.11
CA ALA A 461 22.97 -17.08 2.91
C ALA A 461 22.62 -16.83 4.39
N ALA A 462 22.91 -15.64 4.93
CA ALA A 462 22.56 -15.24 6.29
C ALA A 462 21.13 -14.68 6.42
N GLY A 463 20.39 -14.56 5.31
CA GLY A 463 19.07 -13.92 5.32
C GLY A 463 19.10 -12.40 5.28
N GLU A 464 20.20 -11.80 4.86
CA GLU A 464 20.32 -10.34 4.75
C GLU A 464 20.04 -9.90 3.31
N ILE A 465 19.20 -8.87 3.15
CA ILE A 465 18.93 -8.23 1.86
C ILE A 465 20.22 -7.63 1.29
N VAL A 466 20.56 -8.02 0.06
CA VAL A 466 21.70 -7.50 -0.71
C VAL A 466 21.26 -6.81 -2.01
N GLY A 467 19.96 -6.80 -2.29
CA GLY A 467 19.37 -6.13 -3.44
C GLY A 467 17.87 -6.41 -3.60
N GLN A 468 17.31 -5.98 -4.72
CA GLN A 468 15.91 -6.19 -5.08
C GLN A 468 15.75 -6.35 -6.60
N LEU A 469 14.73 -7.10 -7.05
CA LEU A 469 14.57 -7.41 -8.48
C LEU A 469 14.37 -6.15 -9.31
N TYR A 470 15.25 -5.96 -10.30
CA TYR A 470 14.97 -5.11 -11.45
C TYR A 470 14.15 -5.89 -12.49
N GLY A 471 14.61 -7.10 -12.83
CA GLY A 471 13.98 -7.98 -13.81
C GLY A 471 14.97 -9.02 -14.32
N ALA A 472 14.84 -9.41 -15.59
CA ALA A 472 15.77 -10.30 -16.26
C ALA A 472 16.41 -9.63 -17.49
N CYS A 473 17.54 -10.16 -17.95
CA CYS A 473 18.10 -9.79 -19.23
C CYS A 473 18.78 -10.98 -19.91
N GLY A 474 18.72 -11.05 -21.24
CA GLY A 474 19.19 -12.21 -22.00
C GLY A 474 18.65 -12.20 -23.41
N SER A 475 18.97 -13.26 -24.17
CA SER A 475 18.51 -13.43 -25.54
C SER A 475 17.18 -14.17 -25.67
N ASN A 476 16.65 -14.75 -24.59
CA ASN A 476 15.44 -15.58 -24.62
C ASN A 476 14.46 -15.22 -23.50
N LEU A 477 14.12 -13.93 -23.34
CA LEU A 477 13.27 -13.44 -22.26
C LEU A 477 11.80 -13.93 -22.30
N ASN A 478 11.39 -14.58 -23.40
CA ASN A 478 10.07 -15.21 -23.50
C ASN A 478 10.03 -16.60 -22.82
N ASP A 479 11.17 -17.17 -22.48
CA ASP A 479 11.29 -18.41 -21.71
C ASP A 479 12.12 -18.13 -20.45
N VAL A 480 11.44 -17.82 -19.35
CA VAL A 480 12.10 -17.51 -18.07
C VAL A 480 12.86 -18.70 -17.49
N CYS A 481 12.64 -19.92 -18.00
CA CYS A 481 13.36 -21.11 -17.57
C CYS A 481 14.70 -21.30 -18.30
N ASP A 482 15.00 -20.51 -19.32
CA ASP A 482 16.28 -20.53 -20.02
C ASP A 482 17.37 -19.76 -19.26
N ALA A 483 17.80 -20.31 -18.13
CA ALA A 483 18.89 -19.75 -17.31
C ALA A 483 20.24 -19.70 -18.05
N GLY A 484 20.38 -20.46 -19.15
CA GLY A 484 21.57 -20.42 -20.02
C GLY A 484 21.67 -19.08 -20.76
N SER A 485 20.57 -18.68 -21.39
CA SER A 485 20.45 -17.44 -22.18
C SER A 485 20.12 -16.20 -21.35
N ASN A 486 19.48 -16.38 -20.19
CA ASN A 486 18.96 -15.28 -19.36
C ASN A 486 19.74 -15.11 -18.04
N ARG A 487 19.71 -13.90 -17.51
CA ARG A 487 20.28 -13.50 -16.23
C ARG A 487 19.22 -12.77 -15.43
N THR A 488 19.12 -13.13 -14.16
CA THR A 488 18.36 -12.37 -13.17
C THR A 488 19.17 -11.13 -12.79
N VAL A 489 18.53 -9.97 -12.82
CA VAL A 489 19.15 -8.67 -12.59
C VAL A 489 18.49 -8.00 -11.38
N ASP A 490 19.30 -7.67 -10.38
CA ASP A 490 18.86 -6.99 -9.17
C ASP A 490 19.54 -5.63 -9.05
N GLY A 491 18.84 -4.64 -8.51
CA GLY A 491 19.48 -3.45 -7.97
C GLY A 491 20.39 -3.84 -6.80
N ALA A 492 21.66 -3.43 -6.84
CA ALA A 492 22.60 -3.77 -5.79
C ALA A 492 22.39 -2.87 -4.56
N PHE A 493 22.06 -3.44 -3.40
CA PHE A 493 21.86 -2.68 -2.17
C PHE A 493 23.08 -1.85 -1.79
N ALA A 494 24.28 -2.40 -1.96
CA ALA A 494 25.54 -1.70 -1.78
C ALA A 494 25.66 -0.40 -2.59
N ASN A 495 25.07 -0.32 -3.79
CA ASN A 495 25.12 0.87 -4.64
C ASN A 495 24.24 2.01 -4.11
N TYR A 496 23.05 1.69 -3.61
CA TYR A 496 22.10 2.69 -3.14
C TYR A 496 22.02 2.81 -1.61
N PHE A 497 22.85 2.08 -0.86
CA PHE A 497 22.83 2.06 0.60
C PHE A 497 22.92 3.46 1.20
N SER A 498 23.80 4.33 0.69
CA SER A 498 23.94 5.71 1.15
C SER A 498 22.65 6.55 1.01
N SER A 499 21.74 6.17 0.12
CA SER A 499 20.45 6.84 -0.07
C SER A 499 19.38 6.37 0.93
N VAL A 500 19.59 5.23 1.59
CA VAL A 500 18.62 4.62 2.50
C VAL A 500 19.13 4.49 3.93
N GLU A 501 20.43 4.57 4.16
CA GLU A 501 21.10 4.32 5.45
C GLU A 501 20.47 5.10 6.60
N GLN A 502 20.17 6.39 6.39
CA GLN A 502 19.54 7.27 7.37
C GLN A 502 18.18 6.74 7.90
N HIS A 503 17.49 5.91 7.13
CA HIS A 503 16.22 5.30 7.52
C HIS A 503 16.40 3.93 8.18
N LEU A 504 17.58 3.30 8.06
CA LEU A 504 17.82 1.92 8.48
C LEU A 504 18.63 1.79 9.77
N THR A 505 19.77 2.48 9.86
CA THR A 505 20.72 2.27 10.97
C THR A 505 20.29 2.93 12.27
N GLY A 506 19.21 3.74 12.24
CA GLY A 506 18.93 4.65 13.34
C GLY A 506 20.11 5.56 13.63
N GLY A 507 20.96 5.82 12.60
CA GLY A 507 21.77 7.02 12.61
C GLY A 507 20.85 8.12 13.07
N SER A 508 21.29 8.86 14.10
CA SER A 508 20.64 10.09 14.54
C SER A 508 19.92 10.67 13.34
N GLU A 509 18.59 10.71 13.40
CA GLU A 509 17.82 11.55 12.51
C GLU A 509 18.70 12.79 12.30
N PRO A 510 19.07 13.23 11.07
CA PRO A 510 19.27 14.66 10.97
C PRO A 510 17.95 15.17 11.54
N PRO A 511 17.97 15.81 12.72
CA PRO A 511 16.76 16.01 13.49
C PRO A 511 15.72 16.59 12.55
N PRO A 512 14.41 16.42 12.81
CA PRO A 512 13.43 17.17 12.05
C PRO A 512 13.94 18.61 12.06
N PRO A 513 13.93 19.40 10.97
CA PRO A 513 14.39 20.77 11.07
C PRO A 513 13.74 21.40 12.31
N GLY A 514 14.53 21.59 13.37
CA GLY A 514 14.02 21.86 14.72
C GLY A 514 13.71 20.66 15.62
N GLY A 515 14.76 20.04 16.16
CA GLY A 515 14.84 19.72 17.59
C GLY A 515 15.79 20.69 18.30
N GLY A 516 15.71 21.97 17.95
CA GLY A 516 16.61 23.01 18.43
C GLY A 516 16.88 24.02 17.34
N PHE A 517 17.92 23.79 16.54
CA PHE A 517 18.50 24.86 15.72
C PHE A 517 17.80 25.03 14.36
N SER A 518 16.83 25.93 14.28
CA SER A 518 16.05 26.22 13.06
C SER A 518 16.34 27.63 12.56
N LEU A 519 16.29 27.84 11.24
CA LEU A 519 16.45 29.15 10.60
C LEU A 519 15.28 29.43 9.64
N THR A 520 14.78 30.66 9.72
CA THR A 520 13.88 31.26 8.73
C THR A 520 14.53 32.52 8.14
N ALA A 521 14.46 32.66 6.83
CA ALA A 521 14.94 33.82 6.09
C ALA A 521 13.80 34.45 5.28
N SER A 522 13.67 35.77 5.32
CA SER A 522 12.74 36.52 4.47
C SER A 522 13.44 37.71 3.84
N GLY A 523 13.12 37.98 2.56
CA GLY A 523 13.72 39.06 1.81
C GLY A 523 12.84 40.30 1.80
N SER A 524 13.47 41.47 1.93
CA SER A 524 12.81 42.77 1.78
C SER A 524 13.72 43.73 1.01
N LYS A 525 13.15 44.83 0.51
CA LYS A 525 13.90 45.85 -0.22
C LYS A 525 13.89 47.17 0.55
N ASP A 526 15.06 47.69 0.90
CA ASP A 526 15.22 49.06 1.41
C ASP A 526 15.96 49.91 0.36
N LYS A 527 15.30 50.97 -0.14
CA LYS A 527 15.80 51.81 -1.24
C LYS A 527 16.35 51.01 -2.45
N GLY A 528 15.71 49.88 -2.73
CA GLY A 528 16.04 48.96 -3.82
C GLY A 528 17.21 48.01 -3.56
N LYS A 529 17.83 48.03 -2.38
CA LYS A 529 18.83 47.06 -1.93
C LYS A 529 18.16 45.87 -1.24
N TRP A 530 18.69 44.67 -1.42
CA TRP A 530 18.18 43.47 -0.75
C TRP A 530 18.57 43.47 0.73
N VAL A 531 17.59 43.26 1.60
CA VAL A 531 17.72 43.19 3.07
C VAL A 531 17.14 41.86 3.55
N GLY A 532 18.02 40.91 3.90
CA GLY A 532 17.66 39.58 4.38
C GLY A 532 17.41 39.59 5.89
N ASN A 533 16.17 39.32 6.30
CA ASN A 533 15.80 39.20 7.70
C ASN A 533 15.86 37.73 8.11
N LEU A 534 16.83 37.39 8.96
CA LEU A 534 17.06 36.05 9.47
C LEU A 534 16.56 35.94 10.91
N ALA A 535 15.82 34.88 11.21
CA ALA A 535 15.43 34.53 12.57
C ALA A 535 15.72 33.05 12.82
N TRP A 536 16.39 32.74 13.92
CA TRP A 536 16.71 31.36 14.31
C TRP A 536 16.32 31.08 15.75
N SER A 537 16.07 29.82 16.05
CA SER A 537 15.81 29.35 17.41
C SER A 537 16.60 28.08 17.72
N GLY A 538 16.73 27.75 19.01
CA GLY A 538 17.24 26.48 19.57
C GLY A 538 18.69 26.08 19.31
N SER A 539 19.60 27.05 19.19
CA SER A 539 21.02 26.86 19.50
C SER A 539 21.33 27.28 20.94
N SER A 540 22.14 26.50 21.66
CA SER A 540 22.65 26.82 23.01
C SER A 540 24.02 27.53 22.99
N ALA A 541 24.59 27.79 21.81
CA ALA A 541 25.87 28.47 21.67
C ALA A 541 25.76 29.95 22.07
N SER A 542 26.85 30.52 22.58
CA SER A 542 26.92 31.96 22.92
C SER A 542 27.11 32.85 21.68
N GLN A 543 27.58 32.27 20.58
CA GLN A 543 27.85 32.95 19.30
C GLN A 543 27.36 32.09 18.13
N ILE A 544 26.97 32.76 17.04
CA ILE A 544 26.38 32.18 15.83
C ILE A 544 27.16 32.69 14.61
N ASP A 545 27.70 31.77 13.81
CA ASP A 545 28.27 32.05 12.51
C ASP A 545 27.13 32.12 11.47
N VAL A 546 27.05 33.22 10.73
CA VAL A 546 26.03 33.45 9.68
C VAL A 546 26.65 33.24 8.31
N TYR A 547 26.04 32.39 7.49
CA TYR A 547 26.47 32.06 6.15
C TYR A 547 25.45 32.54 5.11
N ARG A 548 25.97 33.04 3.99
CA ARG A 548 25.21 33.38 2.79
C ARG A 548 25.90 32.75 1.59
N GLU A 549 25.17 31.99 0.79
CA GLU A 549 25.71 31.25 -0.37
C GLU A 549 26.94 30.39 -0.01
N GLY A 550 26.90 29.75 1.17
CA GLY A 550 28.00 28.92 1.69
C GLY A 550 29.22 29.69 2.23
N ALA A 551 29.28 31.01 2.10
CA ALA A 551 30.35 31.84 2.65
C ALA A 551 29.94 32.46 4.00
N LYS A 552 30.82 32.38 5.01
CA LYS A 552 30.59 33.04 6.30
C LYS A 552 30.65 34.56 6.13
N ILE A 553 29.57 35.25 6.47
CA ILE A 553 29.47 36.72 6.36
C ILE A 553 29.59 37.43 7.71
N ALA A 554 29.29 36.75 8.82
CA ALA A 554 29.38 37.33 10.16
C ALA A 554 29.51 36.25 11.25
N THR A 555 29.98 36.66 12.42
CA THR A 555 29.81 35.93 13.69
C THR A 555 29.13 36.88 14.66
N VAL A 556 27.99 36.50 15.22
CA VAL A 556 27.14 37.37 16.06
C VAL A 556 26.78 36.71 17.38
N ALA A 557 26.38 37.51 18.37
CA ALA A 557 25.81 36.97 19.59
C ALA A 557 24.52 36.18 19.28
N ASN A 558 24.28 35.11 20.03
CA ASN A 558 23.05 34.32 19.86
C ASN A 558 21.82 35.07 20.42
N SER A 559 21.32 36.04 19.67
CA SER A 559 20.13 36.86 19.97
C SER A 559 18.87 36.40 19.24
N GLY A 560 18.93 35.28 18.49
CA GLY A 560 17.79 34.71 17.76
C GLY A 560 17.48 35.35 16.40
N GLY A 561 18.32 36.27 15.90
CA GLY A 561 18.13 36.86 14.57
C GLY A 561 19.27 37.76 14.10
N PHE A 562 19.32 38.01 12.79
CA PHE A 562 20.32 38.83 12.10
C PHE A 562 19.70 39.50 10.86
N VAL A 563 20.11 40.72 10.55
CA VAL A 563 19.69 41.43 9.34
C VAL A 563 20.89 41.61 8.44
N ASP A 564 20.85 40.99 7.25
CA ASP A 564 21.87 41.12 6.21
C ASP A 564 21.48 42.21 5.21
N VAL A 565 22.16 43.36 5.25
CA VAL A 565 21.96 44.44 4.28
C VAL A 565 23.02 44.31 3.19
N THR A 566 22.57 44.05 1.97
CA THR A 566 23.46 43.81 0.82
C THR A 566 23.47 44.99 -0.16
N ASP A 567 24.40 44.99 -1.12
CA ASP A 567 24.38 45.92 -2.25
C ASP A 567 23.66 45.37 -3.48
N PHE A 568 23.05 44.17 -3.39
CA PHE A 568 22.29 43.56 -4.48
C PHE A 568 21.01 44.35 -4.75
N ARG A 569 20.65 44.45 -6.03
CA ARG A 569 19.46 45.16 -6.54
C ARG A 569 18.77 44.31 -7.59
N GLY A 570 17.50 44.59 -7.89
CA GLY A 570 16.71 43.82 -8.86
C GLY A 570 15.95 42.67 -8.20
N GLY A 571 15.62 41.62 -8.95
CA GLY A 571 14.96 40.41 -8.44
C GLY A 571 15.91 39.22 -8.37
N GLY A 572 15.72 38.34 -7.39
CA GLY A 572 16.50 37.13 -7.21
C GLY A 572 16.36 36.57 -5.79
N SER A 573 17.26 35.67 -5.42
CA SER A 573 17.24 34.98 -4.13
C SER A 573 18.62 34.84 -3.52
N LEU A 574 18.66 34.69 -2.20
CA LEU A 574 19.86 34.34 -1.43
C LEU A 574 19.55 33.20 -0.47
N THR A 575 20.44 32.21 -0.40
CA THR A 575 20.37 31.09 0.53
C THR A 575 21.26 31.34 1.74
N TYR A 576 20.68 31.14 2.93
CA TYR A 576 21.33 31.37 4.22
C TYR A 576 21.38 30.10 5.07
N GLN A 577 22.41 30.00 5.91
CA GLN A 577 22.54 29.01 6.97
C GLN A 577 23.17 29.66 8.19
N VAL A 578 22.82 29.23 9.40
CA VAL A 578 23.50 29.68 10.62
C VAL A 578 24.07 28.48 11.38
N CYS A 579 25.25 28.65 11.99
CA CYS A 579 25.94 27.59 12.72
C CYS A 579 26.36 28.08 14.12
N ALA A 580 26.43 27.16 15.08
CA ALA A 580 27.00 27.45 16.39
C ALA A 580 28.50 27.72 16.18
N ALA A 581 28.96 28.90 16.60
CA ALA A 581 30.27 29.39 16.19
C ALA A 581 31.40 28.45 16.60
N GLY A 582 32.30 28.14 15.66
CA GLY A 582 33.43 27.24 15.89
C GLY A 582 33.07 25.75 15.98
N THR A 583 31.84 25.37 15.61
CA THR A 583 31.38 23.97 15.54
C THR A 583 30.84 23.65 14.15
N SER A 584 30.54 22.37 13.89
CA SER A 584 29.82 21.91 12.69
C SER A 584 28.29 21.84 12.90
N THR A 585 27.76 22.34 14.02
CA THR A 585 26.33 22.29 14.33
C THR A 585 25.60 23.47 13.68
N CYS A 586 24.84 23.20 12.61
CA CYS A 586 24.17 24.22 11.80
C CYS A 586 22.65 24.03 11.74
N SER A 587 21.93 25.11 11.41
CA SER A 587 20.51 25.10 11.08
C SER A 587 20.25 24.47 9.71
N ASN A 588 18.97 24.30 9.37
CA ASN A 588 18.56 24.17 7.97
C ASN A 588 19.04 25.37 7.14
N GLU A 589 19.20 25.14 5.83
CA GLU A 589 19.31 26.24 4.88
C GLU A 589 17.93 26.89 4.67
N SER A 590 17.91 28.20 4.44
CA SER A 590 16.70 28.98 4.19
C SER A 590 16.94 30.01 3.11
N THR A 591 16.09 30.03 2.08
CA THR A 591 16.22 30.92 0.92
C THR A 591 15.26 32.10 1.05
N ALA A 592 15.79 33.32 0.98
CA ALA A 592 15.03 34.55 0.91
C ALA A 592 14.92 35.03 -0.55
N SER A 593 13.72 35.43 -1.00
CA SER A 593 13.48 36.06 -2.29
C SER A 593 13.22 37.56 -2.12
N PHE A 594 13.69 38.39 -3.07
CA PHE A 594 13.76 39.86 -2.91
C PHE A 594 13.06 40.66 -4.01
#